data_AF-A0A1G1P0E0-F1
#
_entry.id   AF-A0A1G1P0E0-F1
#
_cell.length_a   1.000
_cell.length_b   1.000
_cell.length_c   1.000
_cell.angle_alpha   90.00
_cell.angle_beta   90.00
_cell.angle_gamma   90.00
#
_symmetry.space_group_name_H-M   'P 1'
#
loop_
_entity.id
_entity.type
_entity.pdbx_description
1 polymer ?
#
loop_
_entity_poly.entity_id
_entity_poly.type
_entity_poly.pdbx_seq_one_letter_code
_entity_poly.pdbx_strand_id
1 'polypeptide(L)'
;MIRACGMSSQAGVGAMHIFRAAITGFLVLSLAEIAFAAREFPFQGDIDFVQKKFNIVLGVDSQSSVAVSARQVAGSEYKLLLDVNHLQTPLFDLMTKVESTIEVKQGHNETFSEPLERLRLQGKVWSQYSLIDYKPVRELSGNFEVKDNKLFLHSLFFGNLQCNGTVDLISPYRIDLTFNLYDVAMQDFLSFWGMGKKYESAGLVSGEIKAAGTVDQLDLKGNLEGRNGFVQKLDFDALSLNIEGIYPDMKITRSMIAKSDGMSFTFEGSLNLKDKENFKKQIKALTLAPLVSDSGIEREWTIRRLNPDAAETTELKYRLRKEDALGTGASADGGIDMLGIEQTRKF
;
A
#
# COMPACT_ATOMS: atom_id res chain seq x y z
N MET A 1 -37.03 -27.22 -14.84
CA MET A 1 -36.00 -26.43 -15.54
C MET A 1 -36.17 -24.97 -15.11
N ILE A 2 -35.53 -24.58 -14.00
CA ILE A 2 -35.50 -23.19 -13.52
C ILE A 2 -34.03 -22.91 -13.18
N ARG A 3 -33.42 -22.04 -13.98
CA ARG A 3 -32.03 -21.60 -13.86
C ARG A 3 -31.91 -20.68 -12.65
N ALA A 4 -31.08 -21.06 -11.68
CA ALA A 4 -30.56 -20.14 -10.68
C ALA A 4 -29.57 -19.18 -11.37
N CYS A 5 -29.90 -17.90 -11.36
CA CYS A 5 -29.03 -16.82 -11.81
C CYS A 5 -28.01 -16.56 -10.69
N GLY A 6 -26.75 -16.92 -10.91
CA GLY A 6 -25.67 -16.64 -9.98
C GLY A 6 -25.40 -15.14 -9.93
N MET A 7 -25.72 -14.49 -8.82
CA MET A 7 -25.21 -13.16 -8.50
C MET A 7 -23.73 -13.29 -8.12
N SER A 8 -22.84 -12.95 -9.06
CA SER A 8 -21.42 -12.72 -8.76
C SER A 8 -21.29 -11.40 -8.01
N SER A 9 -20.84 -11.45 -6.76
CA SER A 9 -20.46 -10.29 -5.94
C SER A 9 -19.37 -9.46 -6.63
N GLN A 10 -19.70 -8.25 -7.11
CA GLN A 10 -18.76 -7.26 -7.65
C GLN A 10 -18.27 -6.26 -6.57
N ALA A 11 -18.24 -6.64 -5.29
CA ALA A 11 -17.98 -5.73 -4.17
C ALA A 11 -16.49 -5.46 -3.85
N GLY A 12 -15.55 -5.89 -4.70
CA GLY A 12 -14.11 -5.86 -4.38
C GLY A 12 -13.37 -4.55 -4.69
N VAL A 13 -13.53 -3.99 -5.88
CA VAL A 13 -12.50 -3.14 -6.55
C VAL A 13 -12.25 -1.75 -5.93
N GLY A 14 -12.97 -1.39 -4.87
CA GLY A 14 -13.10 -0.01 -4.47
C GLY A 14 -12.02 0.54 -3.53
N ALA A 15 -11.39 -0.29 -2.70
CA ALA A 15 -10.47 0.20 -1.66
C ALA A 15 -9.10 0.61 -2.17
N MET A 16 -8.85 0.63 -3.48
CA MET A 16 -7.46 0.65 -3.94
C MET A 16 -7.12 1.71 -4.99
N HIS A 17 -8.08 2.18 -5.77
CA HIS A 17 -7.81 3.27 -6.70
C HIS A 17 -7.57 4.61 -5.98
N ILE A 18 -8.14 4.84 -4.78
CA ILE A 18 -7.94 6.11 -4.06
C ILE A 18 -6.60 6.17 -3.38
N PHE A 19 -5.96 5.06 -3.04
CA PHE A 19 -4.58 5.14 -2.56
C PHE A 19 -3.66 5.70 -3.67
N ARG A 20 -3.88 5.27 -4.91
CA ARG A 20 -3.24 5.89 -6.09
C ARG A 20 -3.67 7.33 -6.24
N ALA A 21 -4.96 7.68 -6.10
CA ALA A 21 -5.41 9.07 -6.22
C ALA A 21 -4.98 9.98 -5.06
N ALA A 22 -4.73 9.45 -3.86
CA ALA A 22 -4.25 10.20 -2.70
C ALA A 22 -2.75 10.43 -2.81
N ILE A 23 -1.96 9.40 -3.16
CA ILE A 23 -0.54 9.57 -3.46
C ILE A 23 -0.34 10.42 -4.72
N THR A 24 -1.11 10.19 -5.78
CA THR A 24 -1.01 10.92 -7.06
C THR A 24 -1.61 12.31 -6.96
N GLY A 25 -2.70 12.52 -6.21
CA GLY A 25 -3.27 13.85 -5.97
C GLY A 25 -2.36 14.69 -5.06
N PHE A 26 -1.76 14.07 -4.05
CA PHE A 26 -0.74 14.69 -3.23
C PHE A 26 0.54 14.97 -4.02
N LEU A 27 0.98 14.05 -4.89
CA LEU A 27 2.07 14.29 -5.86
C LEU A 27 1.69 15.40 -6.85
N VAL A 28 0.54 15.38 -7.49
CA VAL A 28 0.13 16.41 -8.47
C VAL A 28 0.05 17.81 -7.82
N LEU A 29 -0.30 17.89 -6.53
CA LEU A 29 -0.26 19.15 -5.76
C LEU A 29 1.15 19.54 -5.27
N SER A 30 2.07 18.59 -5.09
CA SER A 30 3.46 18.84 -4.66
C SER A 30 4.48 18.86 -5.82
N LEU A 31 4.08 18.49 -7.03
CA LEU A 31 4.90 18.45 -8.25
C LEU A 31 4.77 19.73 -9.09
N ALA A 32 4.37 20.86 -8.48
CA ALA A 32 4.26 22.15 -9.16
C ALA A 32 5.59 22.66 -9.77
N GLU A 33 6.72 22.01 -9.49
CA GLU A 33 8.03 22.38 -10.06
C GLU A 33 8.78 21.24 -10.80
N ILE A 34 8.12 20.15 -11.22
CA ILE A 34 8.69 19.38 -12.33
C ILE A 34 8.43 20.21 -13.59
N ALA A 35 9.48 20.49 -14.37
CA ALA A 35 9.47 21.28 -15.60
C ALA A 35 8.46 20.77 -16.65
N PHE A 36 7.17 21.00 -16.40
CA PHE A 36 6.12 20.99 -17.37
C PHE A 36 6.09 22.38 -18.00
N ALA A 37 5.98 22.45 -19.32
CA ALA A 37 5.58 23.69 -19.99
C ALA A 37 4.40 24.28 -19.21
N ALA A 38 4.49 25.57 -18.85
CA ALA A 38 3.46 26.25 -18.06
C ALA A 38 2.08 25.95 -18.66
N ARG A 39 1.28 25.15 -17.97
CA ARG A 39 -0.10 24.86 -18.38
C ARG A 39 -0.97 25.91 -17.72
N GLU A 40 -1.48 26.81 -18.54
CA GLU A 40 -2.49 27.77 -18.11
C GLU A 40 -3.86 27.10 -18.15
N PHE A 41 -4.58 27.14 -17.03
CA PHE A 41 -5.94 26.61 -16.93
C PHE A 41 -6.91 27.77 -16.68
N PRO A 42 -7.93 27.94 -17.52
CA PRO A 42 -8.94 28.96 -17.27
C PRO A 42 -9.74 28.61 -16.01
N PHE A 43 -9.99 29.61 -15.18
CA PHE A 43 -10.86 29.49 -14.03
C PHE A 43 -11.95 30.57 -14.05
N GLN A 44 -13.08 30.26 -13.43
CA GLN A 44 -14.17 31.20 -13.20
C GLN A 44 -14.64 31.05 -11.76
N GLY A 45 -15.13 32.13 -11.16
CA GLY A 45 -15.59 32.04 -9.78
C GLY A 45 -16.06 33.36 -9.20
N ASP A 46 -16.61 33.25 -8.00
CA ASP A 46 -17.10 34.34 -7.17
C ASP A 46 -16.46 34.26 -5.78
N ILE A 47 -16.15 35.44 -5.22
CA ILE A 47 -15.66 35.60 -3.86
C ILE A 47 -16.54 36.64 -3.18
N ASP A 48 -17.26 36.22 -2.15
CA ASP A 48 -17.99 37.09 -1.25
C ASP A 48 -17.17 37.29 0.03
N PHE A 49 -16.51 38.44 0.13
CA PHE A 49 -15.70 38.80 1.29
C PHE A 49 -16.53 39.06 2.55
N VAL A 50 -17.80 39.44 2.41
CA VAL A 50 -18.70 39.70 3.54
C VAL A 50 -19.17 38.39 4.16
N GLN A 51 -19.60 37.45 3.33
CA GLN A 51 -20.02 36.11 3.75
C GLN A 51 -18.84 35.15 3.97
N LYS A 52 -17.61 35.58 3.65
CA LYS A 52 -16.39 34.75 3.63
C LYS A 52 -16.61 33.44 2.90
N LYS A 53 -17.20 33.55 1.72
CA LYS A 53 -17.53 32.44 0.83
C LYS A 53 -16.77 32.62 -0.47
N PHE A 54 -16.28 31.53 -1.02
CA PHE A 54 -15.84 31.54 -2.42
C PHE A 54 -16.31 30.27 -3.13
N ASN A 55 -16.40 30.38 -4.44
CA ASN A 55 -16.64 29.27 -5.34
C ASN A 55 -15.80 29.49 -6.60
N ILE A 56 -14.89 28.57 -6.88
CA ILE A 56 -13.96 28.63 -8.00
C ILE A 56 -14.09 27.33 -8.77
N VAL A 57 -14.27 27.42 -10.09
CA VAL A 57 -14.30 26.29 -11.00
C VAL A 57 -13.14 26.41 -11.96
N LEU A 58 -12.26 25.42 -11.95
CA LEU A 58 -11.15 25.26 -12.86
C LEU A 58 -11.58 24.32 -14.01
N GLY A 59 -11.56 24.82 -15.23
CA GLY A 59 -11.73 23.99 -16.42
C GLY A 59 -10.39 23.39 -16.82
N VAL A 60 -10.26 22.06 -16.74
CA VAL A 60 -9.02 21.36 -17.13
C VAL A 60 -9.06 21.06 -18.63
N ASP A 61 -10.21 20.60 -19.13
CA ASP A 61 -10.52 20.42 -20.55
C ASP A 61 -12.05 20.51 -20.77
N SER A 62 -12.57 20.06 -21.93
CA SER A 62 -14.00 20.11 -22.25
C SER A 62 -14.92 19.23 -21.39
N GLN A 63 -14.38 18.20 -20.73
CA GLN A 63 -15.12 17.23 -19.93
C GLN A 63 -14.66 17.17 -18.47
N SER A 64 -13.45 17.67 -18.19
CA SER A 64 -12.78 17.65 -16.89
C SER A 64 -12.89 18.99 -16.18
N SER A 65 -13.40 18.98 -14.94
CA SER A 65 -13.50 20.19 -14.12
C SER A 65 -13.20 19.92 -12.65
N VAL A 66 -12.57 20.89 -11.99
CA VAL A 66 -12.36 20.88 -10.54
C VAL A 66 -13.02 22.12 -9.94
N ALA A 67 -14.05 21.92 -9.13
CA ALA A 67 -14.73 23.00 -8.42
C ALA A 67 -14.32 22.98 -6.94
N VAL A 68 -13.93 24.14 -6.41
CA VAL A 68 -13.61 24.33 -5.00
C VAL A 68 -14.50 25.42 -4.46
N SER A 69 -15.19 25.13 -3.37
CA SER A 69 -15.96 26.12 -2.63
C SER A 69 -15.62 26.09 -1.16
N ALA A 70 -15.64 27.25 -0.53
CA ALA A 70 -15.51 27.39 0.91
C ALA A 70 -16.59 28.31 1.44
N ARG A 71 -17.02 28.08 2.67
CA ARG A 71 -17.83 29.04 3.43
C ARG A 71 -17.50 28.97 4.91
N GLN A 72 -17.47 30.12 5.56
CA GLN A 72 -17.46 30.19 7.02
C GLN A 72 -18.81 29.70 7.56
N VAL A 73 -18.80 28.83 8.56
CA VAL A 73 -20.02 28.29 9.19
C VAL A 73 -20.25 28.89 10.56
N ALA A 74 -19.21 28.98 11.39
CA ALA A 74 -19.27 29.58 12.71
C ALA A 74 -17.88 30.02 13.16
N GLY A 75 -17.72 31.24 13.69
CA GLY A 75 -16.46 31.68 14.32
C GLY A 75 -15.23 31.51 13.43
N SER A 76 -14.36 30.54 13.75
CA SER A 76 -13.17 30.15 12.99
C SER A 76 -13.32 28.88 12.16
N GLU A 77 -14.52 28.30 12.10
CA GLU A 77 -14.85 27.08 11.37
C GLU A 77 -15.29 27.38 9.92
N TYR A 78 -14.67 26.66 8.99
CA TYR A 78 -14.96 26.71 7.56
C TYR A 78 -15.37 25.33 7.06
N LYS A 79 -16.32 25.30 6.14
CA LYS A 79 -16.60 24.11 5.32
C LYS A 79 -16.06 24.32 3.93
N LEU A 80 -15.29 23.35 3.48
CA LEU A 80 -14.73 23.24 2.13
C LEU A 80 -15.42 22.10 1.41
N LEU A 81 -15.68 22.31 0.13
CA LEU A 81 -16.17 21.29 -0.80
C LEU A 81 -15.31 21.36 -2.05
N LEU A 82 -14.73 20.23 -2.41
CA LEU A 82 -13.99 19.98 -3.64
C LEU A 82 -14.80 18.98 -4.47
N ASP A 83 -15.27 19.38 -5.64
CA ASP A 83 -15.98 18.53 -6.59
C ASP A 83 -15.08 18.30 -7.80
N VAL A 84 -14.62 17.07 -7.98
CA VAL A 84 -13.74 16.65 -9.07
C VAL A 84 -14.58 15.86 -10.05
N ASN A 85 -14.65 16.34 -11.29
CA ASN A 85 -15.39 15.69 -12.36
C ASN A 85 -14.45 15.33 -13.51
N HIS A 86 -14.39 14.03 -13.83
CA HIS A 86 -13.60 13.43 -14.90
C HIS A 86 -12.13 13.89 -14.96
N LEU A 87 -11.45 14.04 -13.82
CA LEU A 87 -10.05 14.47 -13.84
C LEU A 87 -9.16 13.35 -14.41
N GLN A 88 -8.83 13.48 -15.69
CA GLN A 88 -7.95 12.55 -16.39
C GLN A 88 -6.50 12.73 -15.95
N THR A 89 -5.95 11.69 -15.33
CA THR A 89 -4.51 11.55 -15.08
C THR A 89 -3.91 10.56 -16.08
N PRO A 90 -2.58 10.50 -16.25
CA PRO A 90 -1.94 9.46 -17.07
C PRO A 90 -2.22 8.02 -16.60
N LEU A 91 -2.75 7.85 -15.39
CA LEU A 91 -2.93 6.54 -14.76
C LEU A 91 -4.40 6.13 -14.62
N PHE A 92 -5.32 7.09 -14.54
CA PHE A 92 -6.75 6.86 -14.27
C PHE A 92 -7.61 8.11 -14.50
N ASP A 93 -8.92 7.91 -14.68
CA ASP A 93 -9.95 8.96 -14.58
C ASP A 93 -10.53 9.02 -13.15
N LEU A 94 -10.65 10.22 -12.57
CA LEU A 94 -11.14 10.43 -11.20
C LEU A 94 -12.40 11.30 -11.17
N MET A 95 -13.42 10.80 -10.46
CA MET A 95 -14.57 11.58 -10.02
C MET A 95 -14.71 11.45 -8.52
N THR A 96 -14.85 12.54 -7.78
CA THR A 96 -15.05 12.48 -6.33
C THR A 96 -15.58 13.80 -5.80
N LYS A 97 -16.38 13.74 -4.73
CA LYS A 97 -16.71 14.89 -3.91
C LYS A 97 -16.00 14.77 -2.59
N VAL A 98 -15.13 15.73 -2.27
CA VAL A 98 -14.43 15.79 -1.00
C VAL A 98 -14.97 16.96 -0.20
N GLU A 99 -15.47 16.66 0.99
CA GLU A 99 -15.92 17.63 1.96
C GLU A 99 -14.89 17.72 3.09
N SER A 100 -14.69 18.92 3.61
CA SER A 100 -13.83 19.13 4.76
C SER A 100 -14.40 20.20 5.69
N THR A 101 -14.25 19.98 6.99
CA THR A 101 -14.44 21.00 8.03
C THR A 101 -13.09 21.40 8.57
N ILE A 102 -12.75 22.67 8.54
CA ILE A 102 -11.49 23.23 9.02
C ILE A 102 -11.74 24.26 10.11
N GLU A 103 -11.07 24.10 11.24
CA GLU A 103 -10.97 25.09 12.30
C GLU A 103 -9.64 25.84 12.17
N VAL A 104 -9.70 27.17 12.05
CA VAL A 104 -8.51 28.04 12.02
C VAL A 104 -8.16 28.47 13.44
N LYS A 105 -7.00 28.04 13.95
CA LYS A 105 -6.47 28.46 15.25
C LYS A 105 -5.42 29.55 15.03
N GLN A 106 -5.67 30.74 15.55
CA GLN A 106 -4.68 31.82 15.52
C GLN A 106 -3.63 31.59 16.61
N GLY A 107 -2.36 31.53 16.22
CA GLY A 107 -1.24 31.47 17.16
C GLY A 107 -1.07 32.81 17.92
N HIS A 108 -0.91 32.74 19.24
CA HIS A 108 -0.95 33.90 20.14
C HIS A 108 0.41 34.59 20.38
N ASN A 109 1.42 34.41 19.51
CA ASN A 109 2.76 34.99 19.72
C ASN A 109 3.11 36.03 18.64
N GLU A 110 3.32 37.27 19.09
CA GLU A 110 3.44 38.49 18.27
C GLU A 110 4.81 38.70 17.60
N THR A 111 5.74 37.73 17.62
CA THR A 111 7.16 38.00 17.33
C THR A 111 7.74 37.44 16.02
N PHE A 112 6.95 36.82 15.13
CA PHE A 112 7.48 36.21 13.88
C PHE A 112 6.95 36.86 12.61
N SER A 113 7.83 37.10 11.65
CA SER A 113 7.68 37.99 10.49
C SER A 113 6.87 37.44 9.30
N GLU A 114 6.49 36.16 9.31
CA GLU A 114 5.92 35.47 8.14
C GLU A 114 4.45 35.04 8.36
N PRO A 115 3.49 35.35 7.47
CA PRO A 115 2.06 35.06 7.66
C PRO A 115 1.71 33.56 7.69
N LEU A 116 2.45 32.73 6.95
CA LEU A 116 2.16 31.29 6.80
C LEU A 116 2.62 30.46 8.01
N GLU A 117 3.66 30.90 8.72
CA GLU A 117 4.16 30.20 9.92
C GLU A 117 3.21 30.29 11.12
N ARG A 118 2.21 31.19 11.06
CA ARG A 118 1.21 31.40 12.11
C ARG A 118 -0.05 30.56 11.95
N LEU A 119 -0.26 29.97 10.77
CA LEU A 119 -1.53 29.33 10.44
C LEU A 119 -1.57 27.90 10.98
N ARG A 120 -2.35 27.70 12.03
CA ARG A 120 -2.69 26.35 12.53
C ARG A 120 -4.09 25.99 12.07
N LEU A 121 -4.18 24.98 11.20
CA LEU A 121 -5.45 24.45 10.72
C LEU A 121 -5.63 23.06 11.31
N GLN A 122 -6.81 22.78 11.84
CA GLN A 122 -7.19 21.41 12.18
C GLN A 122 -8.47 21.08 11.43
N GLY A 123 -8.51 19.90 10.82
CA GLY A 123 -9.63 19.57 9.97
C GLY A 123 -9.99 18.10 9.95
N LYS A 124 -11.24 17.88 9.54
CA LYS A 124 -11.74 16.57 9.13
C LYS A 124 -11.96 16.61 7.63
N VAL A 125 -11.72 15.49 6.98
CA VAL A 125 -11.95 15.31 5.55
C VAL A 125 -12.74 14.04 5.33
N TRP A 126 -13.66 14.04 4.38
CA TRP A 126 -14.33 12.84 3.90
C TRP A 126 -14.68 12.97 2.43
N SER A 127 -14.64 11.87 1.70
CA SER A 127 -15.10 11.82 0.31
C SER A 127 -16.46 11.16 0.19
N GLN A 128 -17.13 11.42 -0.91
CA GLN A 128 -18.39 10.83 -1.32
C GLN A 128 -18.42 10.64 -2.83
N TYR A 129 -19.13 9.60 -3.26
CA TYR A 129 -19.36 9.27 -4.67
C TYR A 129 -18.06 9.12 -5.46
N SER A 130 -17.04 8.57 -4.80
CA SER A 130 -15.74 8.45 -5.42
C SER A 130 -15.79 7.33 -6.48
N LEU A 131 -15.38 7.66 -7.70
CA LEU A 131 -15.22 6.75 -8.83
C LEU A 131 -13.82 6.88 -9.39
N ILE A 132 -13.19 5.75 -9.70
CA ILE A 132 -11.94 5.74 -10.46
C ILE A 132 -12.07 4.77 -11.62
N ASP A 133 -11.77 5.24 -12.82
CA ASP A 133 -12.06 4.55 -14.08
C ASP A 133 -13.52 4.04 -14.11
N TYR A 134 -14.45 4.91 -13.70
CA TYR A 134 -15.88 4.64 -13.60
C TYR A 134 -16.28 3.51 -12.64
N LYS A 135 -15.38 3.09 -11.74
CA LYS A 135 -15.67 2.07 -10.73
C LYS A 135 -15.81 2.69 -9.35
N PRO A 136 -16.87 2.34 -8.59
CA PRO A 136 -17.02 2.76 -7.22
C PRO A 136 -15.83 2.39 -6.37
N VAL A 137 -15.36 3.36 -5.61
CA VAL A 137 -14.27 3.19 -4.67
C VAL A 137 -14.76 3.36 -3.23
N ARG A 138 -14.02 2.84 -2.26
CA ARG A 138 -14.32 3.12 -0.84
C ARG A 138 -14.23 4.63 -0.64
N GLU A 139 -14.69 5.15 0.49
CA GLU A 139 -14.56 6.59 0.73
C GLU A 139 -13.36 6.88 1.63
N LEU A 140 -12.71 8.00 1.36
CA LEU A 140 -11.67 8.58 2.19
C LEU A 140 -12.33 9.25 3.39
N SER A 141 -11.75 9.10 4.57
CA SER A 141 -12.16 9.88 5.74
C SER A 141 -11.01 10.04 6.71
N GLY A 142 -10.95 11.14 7.46
CA GLY A 142 -9.92 11.27 8.48
C GLY A 142 -9.72 12.65 9.04
N ASN A 143 -8.68 12.77 9.85
CA ASN A 143 -8.30 14.02 10.51
C ASN A 143 -6.90 14.44 10.08
N PHE A 144 -6.72 15.74 9.90
CA PHE A 144 -5.44 16.34 9.57
C PHE A 144 -5.19 17.63 10.35
N GLU A 145 -3.93 18.02 10.46
CA GLU A 145 -3.51 19.30 11.01
C GLU A 145 -2.46 19.92 10.08
N VAL A 146 -2.56 21.22 9.82
CA VAL A 146 -1.49 21.99 9.18
C VAL A 146 -0.91 22.93 10.22
N LYS A 147 0.39 22.79 10.50
CA LYS A 147 1.14 23.70 11.37
C LYS A 147 2.61 23.65 11.01
N ASP A 148 3.34 24.72 11.31
CA ASP A 148 4.80 24.76 11.20
C ASP A 148 5.31 24.29 9.81
N ASN A 149 4.60 24.70 8.75
CA ASN A 149 4.86 24.30 7.35
C ASN A 149 4.82 22.78 7.12
N LYS A 150 4.03 22.04 7.90
CA LYS A 150 3.83 20.59 7.75
C LYS A 150 2.34 20.26 7.74
N LEU A 151 1.98 19.29 6.90
CA LEU A 151 0.71 18.58 6.97
C LEU A 151 0.89 17.32 7.82
N PHE A 152 0.17 17.23 8.92
CA PHE A 152 0.06 16.06 9.77
C PHE A 152 -1.21 15.29 9.39
N LEU A 153 -1.04 14.03 9.05
CA LEU A 153 -2.12 13.08 8.81
C LEU A 153 -2.24 12.20 10.05
N HIS A 154 -3.24 12.45 10.89
CA HIS A 154 -3.40 11.69 12.13
C HIS A 154 -3.98 10.30 11.87
N SER A 155 -4.98 10.23 11.00
CA SER A 155 -5.69 8.99 10.69
C SER A 155 -6.53 9.20 9.43
N LEU A 156 -5.95 9.01 8.26
CA LEU A 156 -6.69 8.94 7.00
C LEU A 156 -7.04 7.47 6.73
N PHE A 157 -8.31 7.18 6.59
CA PHE A 157 -8.83 5.86 6.27
C PHE A 157 -9.31 5.80 4.83
N PHE A 158 -9.04 4.68 4.20
CA PHE A 158 -9.50 4.37 2.86
C PHE A 158 -9.92 2.91 2.75
N GLY A 159 -11.17 2.61 3.10
CA GLY A 159 -11.61 1.22 3.27
C GLY A 159 -10.77 0.50 4.31
N ASN A 160 -10.03 -0.52 3.86
CA ASN A 160 -9.17 -1.37 4.69
C ASN A 160 -7.71 -0.86 4.78
N LEU A 161 -7.47 0.39 4.37
CA LEU A 161 -6.19 1.08 4.47
C LEU A 161 -6.27 2.20 5.49
N GLN A 162 -5.21 2.37 6.26
CA GLN A 162 -5.00 3.54 7.11
C GLN A 162 -3.66 4.20 6.77
N CYS A 163 -3.66 5.52 6.61
CA CYS A 163 -2.50 6.35 6.41
C CYS A 163 -2.35 7.33 7.57
N ASN A 164 -1.13 7.45 8.08
CA ASN A 164 -0.75 8.47 9.04
C ASN A 164 0.70 8.91 8.78
N GLY A 165 1.06 10.10 9.27
CA GLY A 165 2.40 10.63 9.14
C GLY A 165 2.42 12.12 8.85
N THR A 166 3.48 12.59 8.21
CA THR A 166 3.72 14.01 7.96
C THR A 166 4.24 14.27 6.55
N VAL A 167 3.91 15.43 6.01
CA VAL A 167 4.58 15.95 4.82
C VAL A 167 4.93 17.43 5.00
N ASP A 168 6.17 17.78 4.69
CA ASP A 168 6.61 19.18 4.66
C ASP A 168 5.96 19.90 3.46
N LEU A 169 5.41 21.08 3.71
CA LEU A 169 4.76 21.94 2.72
C LEU A 169 5.72 22.92 2.04
N ILE A 170 7.00 22.86 2.42
CA ILE A 170 8.09 23.66 1.87
C ILE A 170 9.16 22.72 1.30
N SER A 171 9.82 23.17 0.23
CA SER A 171 10.94 22.43 -0.36
C SER A 171 12.00 22.10 0.70
N PRO A 172 12.50 20.85 0.77
CA PRO A 172 12.43 19.80 -0.25
C PRO A 172 11.25 18.81 -0.11
N TYR A 173 10.12 19.23 0.48
CA TYR A 173 8.88 18.44 0.60
C TYR A 173 9.11 17.05 1.17
N ARG A 174 9.72 16.98 2.36
CA ARG A 174 9.99 15.70 3.01
C ARG A 174 8.69 14.98 3.36
N ILE A 175 8.66 13.69 3.05
CA ILE A 175 7.55 12.78 3.29
C ILE A 175 7.99 11.82 4.40
N ASP A 176 7.10 11.56 5.36
CA ASP A 176 7.20 10.46 6.32
C ASP A 176 5.79 9.92 6.55
N LEU A 177 5.43 8.87 5.81
CA LEU A 177 4.10 8.28 5.81
C LEU A 177 4.17 6.80 6.13
N THR A 178 3.21 6.34 6.92
CA THR A 178 2.97 4.93 7.22
C THR A 178 1.59 4.55 6.72
N PHE A 179 1.53 3.44 6.01
CA PHE A 179 0.32 2.85 5.45
C PHE A 179 0.12 1.48 6.07
N ASN A 180 -0.99 1.31 6.79
CA ASN A 180 -1.39 0.04 7.37
C ASN A 180 -2.49 -0.58 6.51
N LEU A 181 -2.32 -1.86 6.18
CA LEU A 181 -3.25 -2.68 5.43
C LEU A 181 -3.94 -3.64 6.39
N TYR A 182 -5.27 -3.64 6.41
CA TYR A 182 -6.09 -4.50 7.26
C TYR A 182 -6.98 -5.40 6.42
N ASP A 183 -6.50 -6.59 6.08
CA ASP A 183 -7.24 -7.58 5.31
C ASP A 183 -7.73 -7.00 3.97
N VAL A 184 -6.82 -6.37 3.24
CA VAL A 184 -7.08 -5.88 1.87
C VAL A 184 -7.17 -7.08 0.94
N ALA A 185 -8.21 -7.17 0.10
CA ALA A 185 -8.31 -8.29 -0.83
C ALA A 185 -7.09 -8.33 -1.76
N MET A 186 -6.52 -9.52 -1.99
CA MET A 186 -5.33 -9.70 -2.84
C MET A 186 -5.53 -9.13 -4.24
N GLN A 187 -6.72 -9.28 -4.80
CA GLN A 187 -7.08 -8.70 -6.10
C GLN A 187 -6.97 -7.18 -6.09
N ASP A 188 -7.45 -6.54 -5.03
CA ASP A 188 -7.36 -5.09 -4.88
C ASP A 188 -5.89 -4.70 -4.72
N PHE A 189 -5.16 -5.34 -3.81
CA PHE A 189 -3.73 -5.09 -3.61
C PHE A 189 -2.92 -5.21 -4.90
N LEU A 190 -3.11 -6.27 -5.70
CA LEU A 190 -2.38 -6.45 -6.95
C LEU A 190 -2.79 -5.46 -8.05
N SER A 191 -4.04 -5.01 -8.06
CA SER A 191 -4.47 -3.93 -8.96
C SER A 191 -3.66 -2.65 -8.72
N PHE A 192 -3.16 -2.43 -7.49
CA PHE A 192 -2.42 -1.23 -7.10
C PHE A 192 -1.02 -1.20 -7.71
N TRP A 193 -0.43 -2.37 -7.94
CA TRP A 193 0.90 -2.50 -8.52
C TRP A 193 0.84 -2.88 -10.01
N GLY A 194 -0.19 -3.63 -10.41
CA GLY A 194 -0.45 -4.05 -11.78
C GLY A 194 -1.16 -2.97 -12.59
N MET A 195 -0.41 -2.15 -13.33
CA MET A 195 -0.98 -1.15 -14.26
C MET A 195 -1.80 -1.81 -15.38
N GLY A 196 -3.09 -2.01 -15.13
CA GLY A 196 -4.06 -2.52 -16.11
C GLY A 196 -3.99 -4.04 -16.38
N LYS A 197 -2.98 -4.74 -15.86
CA LYS A 197 -2.94 -6.22 -15.91
C LYS A 197 -3.85 -6.79 -14.83
N LYS A 198 -4.88 -7.53 -15.26
CA LYS A 198 -5.71 -8.32 -14.35
C LYS A 198 -4.98 -9.61 -14.03
N TYR A 199 -4.74 -9.83 -12.75
CA TYR A 199 -4.27 -11.10 -12.22
C TYR A 199 -5.48 -11.82 -11.62
N GLU A 200 -5.66 -13.09 -11.96
CA GLU A 200 -6.58 -13.93 -11.21
C GLU A 200 -5.98 -14.14 -9.83
N SER A 201 -6.68 -13.75 -8.78
CA SER A 201 -6.14 -13.82 -7.43
C SER A 201 -7.25 -13.78 -6.39
N ALA A 202 -7.04 -14.45 -5.26
CA ALA A 202 -7.87 -14.35 -4.07
C ALA A 202 -7.00 -14.40 -2.80
N GLY A 203 -7.61 -14.13 -1.65
CA GLY A 203 -6.95 -14.04 -0.35
C GLY A 203 -6.95 -12.61 0.20
N LEU A 204 -6.35 -12.45 1.38
CA LEU A 204 -6.27 -11.19 2.10
C LEU A 204 -4.80 -10.81 2.31
N VAL A 205 -4.50 -9.51 2.27
CA VAL A 205 -3.19 -8.91 2.48
C VAL A 205 -3.26 -7.92 3.63
N SER A 206 -2.38 -8.09 4.59
CA SER A 206 -2.25 -7.24 5.77
C SER A 206 -0.80 -6.84 5.98
N GLY A 207 -0.54 -5.74 6.66
CA GLY A 207 0.83 -5.33 6.97
C GLY A 207 1.04 -3.82 6.90
N GLU A 208 2.29 -3.42 6.76
CA GLU A 208 2.73 -2.03 6.85
C GLU A 208 3.62 -1.66 5.66
N ILE A 209 3.43 -0.46 5.12
CA ILE A 209 4.31 0.16 4.14
C ILE A 209 4.70 1.54 4.68
N LYS A 210 6.00 1.82 4.81
CA LYS A 210 6.56 3.13 5.16
C LYS A 210 7.18 3.77 3.94
N ALA A 211 6.99 5.08 3.83
CA ALA A 211 7.59 5.92 2.82
C ALA A 211 8.20 7.15 3.50
N ALA A 212 9.52 7.28 3.45
CA ALA A 212 10.26 8.35 4.10
C ALA A 212 11.29 8.98 3.16
N GLY A 213 11.55 10.28 3.26
CA GLY A 213 12.58 10.96 2.48
C GLY A 213 12.04 12.13 1.68
N THR A 214 12.60 12.39 0.49
CA THR A 214 12.14 13.45 -0.42
C THR A 214 11.52 12.83 -1.66
N VAL A 215 10.82 13.63 -2.47
CA VAL A 215 10.19 13.14 -3.71
C VAL A 215 11.20 12.44 -4.65
N ASP A 216 12.44 12.94 -4.69
CA ASP A 216 13.51 12.40 -5.53
C ASP A 216 14.26 11.22 -4.89
N GLN A 217 14.19 11.08 -3.56
CA GLN A 217 14.88 10.05 -2.77
C GLN A 217 13.93 9.49 -1.72
N LEU A 218 12.97 8.69 -2.18
CA LEU A 218 11.96 8.09 -1.32
C LEU A 218 12.43 6.70 -0.88
N ASP A 219 12.79 6.57 0.39
CA ASP A 219 13.03 5.30 1.06
C ASP A 219 11.69 4.61 1.33
N LEU A 220 11.55 3.38 0.86
CA LEU A 220 10.35 2.58 0.95
C LEU A 220 10.68 1.30 1.72
N LYS A 221 9.83 0.99 2.71
CA LYS A 221 9.92 -0.26 3.47
C LYS A 221 8.55 -0.89 3.60
N GLY A 222 8.40 -2.15 3.21
CA GLY A 222 7.16 -2.91 3.30
C GLY A 222 7.37 -4.20 4.08
N ASN A 223 6.44 -4.51 4.97
CA ASN A 223 6.28 -5.81 5.60
C ASN A 223 4.83 -6.23 5.42
N LEU A 224 4.60 -7.20 4.53
CA LEU A 224 3.28 -7.61 4.08
C LEU A 224 3.10 -9.10 4.30
N GLU A 225 1.91 -9.48 4.75
CA GLU A 225 1.48 -10.85 4.94
C GLU A 225 0.26 -11.15 4.09
N GLY A 226 0.26 -12.30 3.43
CA GLY A 226 -0.90 -12.87 2.74
C GLY A 226 -1.31 -14.20 3.37
N ARG A 227 -2.61 -14.48 3.44
CA ARG A 227 -3.12 -15.75 3.97
C ARG A 227 -4.16 -16.38 3.05
N ASN A 228 -4.14 -17.71 2.96
CA ASN A 228 -5.11 -18.57 2.28
C ASN A 228 -5.55 -18.00 0.93
N GLY A 229 -4.59 -17.83 0.02
CA GLY A 229 -4.79 -17.09 -1.21
C GLY A 229 -4.11 -17.73 -2.41
N PHE A 230 -4.32 -17.12 -3.56
CA PHE A 230 -3.62 -17.47 -4.77
C PHE A 230 -3.35 -16.25 -5.63
N VAL A 231 -2.29 -16.32 -6.43
CA VAL A 231 -2.00 -15.35 -7.49
C VAL A 231 -1.63 -16.12 -8.77
N GLN A 232 -2.48 -16.04 -9.79
CA GLN A 232 -2.43 -16.88 -10.98
C GLN A 232 -2.37 -18.37 -10.63
N LYS A 233 -1.22 -19.02 -10.86
CA LYS A 233 -0.98 -20.45 -10.61
C LYS A 233 -0.23 -20.70 -9.28
N LEU A 234 -0.07 -19.66 -8.47
CA LEU A 234 0.66 -19.72 -7.22
C LEU A 234 -0.32 -19.70 -6.06
N ASP A 235 -0.67 -20.90 -5.58
CA ASP A 235 -1.48 -21.08 -4.37
C ASP A 235 -0.60 -21.06 -3.13
N PHE A 236 -1.07 -20.41 -2.06
CA PHE A 236 -0.36 -20.30 -0.79
C PHE A 236 -1.31 -20.26 0.41
N ASP A 237 -0.89 -20.92 1.48
CA ASP A 237 -1.53 -20.81 2.80
C ASP A 237 -1.03 -19.56 3.53
N ALA A 238 0.27 -19.27 3.39
CA ALA A 238 0.90 -18.07 3.95
C ALA A 238 1.94 -17.49 3.00
N LEU A 239 1.98 -16.17 2.92
CA LEU A 239 2.96 -15.39 2.18
C LEU A 239 3.49 -14.31 3.13
N SER A 240 4.80 -14.16 3.26
CA SER A 240 5.43 -13.02 3.93
C SER A 240 6.37 -12.35 2.94
N LEU A 241 6.17 -11.06 2.71
CA LEU A 241 6.93 -10.23 1.80
C LEU A 241 7.52 -9.05 2.57
N ASN A 242 8.84 -9.07 2.73
CA ASN A 242 9.60 -7.92 3.22
C ASN A 242 10.38 -7.31 2.05
N ILE A 243 10.18 -6.01 1.86
CA ILE A 243 10.80 -5.24 0.76
C ILE A 243 11.34 -3.93 1.32
N GLU A 244 12.54 -3.54 0.93
CA GLU A 244 13.16 -2.28 1.37
C GLU A 244 14.07 -1.70 0.28
N GLY A 245 14.20 -0.38 0.21
CA GLY A 245 15.09 0.28 -0.73
C GLY A 245 14.67 1.70 -1.10
N ILE A 246 15.50 2.38 -1.87
CA ILE A 246 15.23 3.73 -2.35
C ILE A 246 14.56 3.62 -3.72
N TYR A 247 13.35 4.16 -3.85
CA TYR A 247 12.60 4.10 -5.10
C TYR A 247 13.43 4.61 -6.30
N PRO A 248 13.46 3.89 -7.45
CA PRO A 248 12.69 2.69 -7.76
C PRO A 248 13.40 1.35 -7.44
N ASP A 249 14.61 1.39 -6.90
CA ASP A 249 15.45 0.21 -6.69
C ASP A 249 15.19 -0.42 -5.32
N MET A 250 14.48 -1.54 -5.35
CA MET A 250 14.01 -2.25 -4.17
C MET A 250 14.75 -3.58 -4.00
N LYS A 251 14.82 -4.05 -2.75
CA LYS A 251 15.34 -5.36 -2.40
C LYS A 251 14.29 -6.12 -1.60
N ILE A 252 13.96 -7.30 -2.08
CA ILE A 252 13.18 -8.29 -1.35
C ILE A 252 14.13 -9.06 -0.46
N THR A 253 13.87 -9.07 0.84
CA THR A 253 14.69 -9.75 1.85
C THR A 253 13.79 -10.63 2.70
N ARG A 254 14.34 -11.74 3.24
CA ARG A 254 13.66 -12.55 4.28
C ARG A 254 12.19 -12.85 4.00
N SER A 255 11.85 -13.08 2.74
CA SER A 255 10.47 -13.31 2.31
C SER A 255 10.24 -14.80 2.13
N MET A 256 9.01 -15.24 2.36
CA MET A 256 8.66 -16.65 2.43
C MET A 256 7.28 -16.90 1.83
N ILE A 257 7.12 -18.06 1.21
CA ILE A 257 5.84 -18.58 0.77
C ILE A 257 5.67 -20.01 1.27
N ALA A 258 4.53 -20.30 1.89
CA ALA A 258 4.09 -21.63 2.28
C ALA A 258 2.89 -22.02 1.41
N LYS A 259 3.03 -23.11 0.67
CA LYS A 259 2.01 -23.63 -0.24
C LYS A 259 1.11 -24.65 0.46
N SER A 260 -0.11 -24.81 -0.05
CA SER A 260 -1.09 -25.78 0.47
C SER A 260 -0.68 -27.25 0.32
N ASP A 261 0.32 -27.53 -0.52
CA ASP A 261 0.94 -28.86 -0.65
C ASP A 261 2.00 -29.15 0.44
N GLY A 262 2.18 -28.23 1.39
CA GLY A 262 3.15 -28.32 2.49
C GLY A 262 4.55 -27.84 2.13
N MET A 263 4.82 -27.49 0.87
CA MET A 263 6.12 -26.94 0.48
C MET A 263 6.26 -25.49 0.93
N SER A 264 7.45 -25.14 1.42
CA SER A 264 7.79 -23.77 1.80
C SER A 264 9.07 -23.33 1.11
N PHE A 265 9.11 -22.08 0.66
CA PHE A 265 10.26 -21.50 -0.02
C PHE A 265 10.55 -20.13 0.56
N THR A 266 11.83 -19.80 0.75
CA THR A 266 12.25 -18.41 0.87
C THR A 266 12.51 -17.83 -0.51
N PHE A 267 12.28 -16.52 -0.64
CA PHE A 267 12.62 -15.80 -1.85
C PHE A 267 13.26 -14.45 -1.54
N GLU A 268 14.32 -14.12 -2.26
CA GLU A 268 15.08 -12.88 -2.11
C GLU A 268 15.61 -12.40 -3.46
N GLY A 269 15.83 -11.09 -3.58
CA GLY A 269 16.42 -10.52 -4.80
C GLY A 269 16.14 -9.03 -4.96
N SER A 270 16.63 -8.47 -6.06
CA SER A 270 16.44 -7.06 -6.40
C SER A 270 15.29 -6.89 -7.39
N LEU A 271 14.58 -5.76 -7.25
CA LEU A 271 13.42 -5.41 -8.06
C LEU A 271 13.50 -3.92 -8.38
N ASN A 272 13.43 -3.57 -9.66
CA ASN A 272 13.31 -2.18 -10.09
C ASN A 272 11.85 -1.89 -10.45
N LEU A 273 11.20 -1.03 -9.65
CA LEU A 273 9.77 -0.71 -9.79
C LEU A 273 9.45 0.18 -11.01
N LYS A 274 10.48 0.78 -11.64
CA LYS A 274 10.35 1.60 -12.84
C LYS A 274 10.37 0.74 -14.11
N ASP A 275 11.16 -0.34 -14.12
CA ASP A 275 11.29 -1.27 -15.27
C ASP A 275 10.13 -2.28 -15.34
N LYS A 276 8.97 -1.74 -15.67
CA LYS A 276 7.69 -2.44 -15.60
C LYS A 276 7.53 -3.55 -16.64
N GLU A 277 8.14 -3.39 -17.80
CA GLU A 277 8.06 -4.33 -18.90
C GLU A 277 8.79 -5.65 -18.58
N ASN A 278 9.86 -5.57 -17.81
CA ASN A 278 10.67 -6.73 -17.43
C ASN A 278 10.34 -7.30 -16.05
N PHE A 279 9.28 -6.83 -15.36
CA PHE A 279 8.88 -7.37 -14.05
C PHE A 279 8.84 -8.89 -14.01
N LYS A 280 8.28 -9.54 -15.03
CA LYS A 280 8.21 -11.01 -15.10
C LYS A 280 9.61 -11.66 -15.11
N LYS A 281 10.59 -11.04 -15.75
CA LYS A 281 11.98 -11.53 -15.75
C LYS A 281 12.63 -11.29 -14.40
N GLN A 282 12.41 -10.12 -13.78
CA GLN A 282 12.93 -9.80 -12.45
C GLN A 282 12.39 -10.77 -11.39
N ILE A 283 11.08 -11.05 -11.39
CA ILE A 283 10.46 -12.04 -10.48
C ILE A 283 11.03 -13.45 -10.70
N LYS A 284 11.29 -13.84 -11.95
CA LYS A 284 11.95 -15.13 -12.26
C LYS A 284 13.41 -15.18 -11.82
N ALA A 285 14.07 -14.02 -11.68
CA ALA A 285 15.45 -13.91 -11.23
C ALA A 285 15.57 -13.91 -9.70
N LEU A 286 14.45 -13.89 -8.96
CA LEU A 286 14.47 -14.05 -7.51
C LEU A 286 15.07 -15.41 -7.14
N THR A 287 15.94 -15.40 -6.15
CA THR A 287 16.54 -16.62 -5.62
C THR A 287 15.49 -17.33 -4.79
N LEU A 288 15.03 -18.49 -5.26
CA LEU A 288 14.09 -19.36 -4.56
C LEU A 288 14.87 -20.48 -3.88
N ALA A 289 14.80 -20.56 -2.56
CA ALA A 289 15.41 -21.65 -1.79
C ALA A 289 14.31 -22.43 -1.06
N PRO A 290 14.19 -23.75 -1.27
CA PRO A 290 13.25 -24.55 -0.50
C PRO A 290 13.66 -24.55 0.98
N LEU A 291 12.70 -24.34 1.87
CA LEU A 291 12.88 -24.52 3.31
C LEU A 291 12.85 -26.01 3.70
N VAL A 292 12.35 -26.86 2.80
CA VAL A 292 12.27 -28.31 2.93
C VAL A 292 12.73 -28.94 1.61
N SER A 293 13.83 -29.70 1.61
CA SER A 293 14.24 -30.46 0.42
C SER A 293 13.66 -31.88 0.47
N ASP A 294 12.83 -32.23 -0.51
CA ASP A 294 12.36 -33.60 -0.73
C ASP A 294 13.15 -34.19 -1.91
N SER A 295 14.02 -35.16 -1.63
CA SER A 295 14.78 -35.88 -2.64
C SER A 295 14.35 -37.34 -2.70
N GLY A 296 13.05 -37.65 -2.65
CA GLY A 296 12.45 -38.97 -2.94
C GLY A 296 12.75 -40.10 -1.94
N ILE A 297 13.93 -40.09 -1.32
CA ILE A 297 14.45 -41.02 -0.31
C ILE A 297 14.63 -40.28 1.03
N GLU A 298 14.78 -38.96 0.99
CA GLU A 298 14.99 -38.11 2.16
C GLU A 298 14.10 -36.87 2.13
N ARG A 299 13.45 -36.57 3.27
CA ARG A 299 12.84 -35.26 3.55
C ARG A 299 13.63 -34.55 4.63
N GLU A 300 14.11 -33.36 4.32
CA GLU A 300 14.82 -32.52 5.26
C GLU A 300 14.02 -31.25 5.58
N TRP A 301 13.78 -30.96 6.86
CA TRP A 301 13.12 -29.73 7.31
C TRP A 301 14.13 -28.89 8.08
N THR A 302 14.27 -27.61 7.74
CA THR A 302 15.06 -26.66 8.53
C THR A 302 14.14 -25.68 9.26
N ILE A 303 14.01 -25.83 10.58
CA ILE A 303 13.27 -24.90 11.44
C ILE A 303 14.27 -23.92 12.06
N ARG A 304 14.17 -22.63 11.70
CA ARG A 304 14.94 -21.54 12.31
C ARG A 304 14.08 -20.81 13.34
N ARG A 305 14.42 -20.88 14.63
CA ARG A 305 13.80 -20.05 15.66
C ARG A 305 14.60 -18.74 15.77
N LEU A 306 14.00 -17.63 15.35
CA LEU A 306 14.54 -16.29 15.58
C LEU A 306 14.03 -15.80 16.93
N ASN A 307 14.95 -15.60 17.88
CA ASN A 307 14.64 -14.97 19.17
C ASN A 307 15.06 -13.49 19.07
N PRO A 308 14.14 -12.52 19.22
CA PRO A 308 14.47 -11.10 18.99
C PRO A 308 15.48 -10.53 20.01
N ASP A 309 15.62 -11.15 21.19
CA ASP A 309 16.43 -10.63 22.29
C ASP A 309 17.78 -11.36 22.46
N ALA A 310 18.14 -12.29 21.58
CA ALA A 310 19.41 -13.00 21.64
C ALA A 310 20.05 -13.13 20.25
N ALA A 311 21.35 -12.86 20.16
CA ALA A 311 22.16 -13.03 18.93
C ALA A 311 22.34 -14.52 18.52
N GLU A 312 21.66 -15.44 19.18
CA GLU A 312 21.77 -16.88 18.98
C GLU A 312 20.60 -17.39 18.13
N THR A 313 20.88 -17.77 16.88
CA THR A 313 19.95 -18.51 16.04
C THR A 313 20.08 -20.00 16.32
N THR A 314 19.04 -20.64 16.85
CA THR A 314 18.99 -22.11 16.93
C THR A 314 18.43 -22.65 15.62
N GLU A 315 19.22 -23.48 14.92
CA GLU A 315 18.78 -24.22 13.73
C GLU A 315 18.46 -25.66 14.14
N LEU A 316 17.22 -26.09 13.90
CA LEU A 316 16.76 -27.46 14.09
C LEU A 316 16.52 -28.09 12.72
N LYS A 317 17.34 -29.09 12.38
CA LYS A 317 17.24 -29.83 11.13
C LYS A 317 16.63 -31.20 11.41
N TYR A 318 15.46 -31.46 10.83
CA TYR A 318 14.80 -32.77 10.89
C TYR A 318 15.09 -33.52 9.60
N ARG A 319 15.56 -34.76 9.72
CA ARG A 319 15.78 -35.65 8.57
C ARG A 319 14.92 -36.89 8.73
N LEU A 320 14.03 -37.12 7.76
CA LEU A 320 13.27 -38.36 7.61
C LEU A 320 13.89 -39.16 6.46
N ARG A 321 14.38 -40.36 6.77
CA ARG A 321 14.90 -41.32 5.78
C ARG A 321 13.88 -42.44 5.58
N LYS A 322 13.48 -42.70 4.35
CA LYS A 322 12.85 -43.99 4.01
C LYS A 322 13.94 -45.00 3.73
N GLU A 323 13.97 -46.12 4.45
CA GLU A 323 14.88 -47.20 4.14
C GLU A 323 14.51 -47.81 2.78
N ASP A 324 15.49 -47.88 1.88
CA ASP A 324 15.39 -48.67 0.66
C ASP A 324 15.34 -50.15 1.05
N ALA A 325 14.29 -50.84 0.61
CA ALA A 325 14.01 -52.25 0.87
C ALA A 325 14.98 -53.19 0.11
N LEU A 326 16.28 -53.11 0.38
CA LEU A 326 17.30 -53.98 -0.18
C LEU A 326 18.30 -54.42 0.91
N GLY A 327 17.92 -55.44 1.69
CA GLY A 327 18.88 -56.12 2.58
C GLY A 327 18.30 -57.00 3.70
N THR A 328 17.82 -58.19 3.34
CA THR A 328 17.77 -59.42 4.16
C THR A 328 17.18 -59.38 5.59
N GLY A 329 16.01 -60.01 5.76
CA GLY A 329 15.63 -60.66 7.02
C GLY A 329 14.19 -60.39 7.44
N ALA A 330 13.37 -61.44 7.45
CA ALA A 330 11.96 -61.40 7.82
C ALA A 330 11.71 -60.76 9.20
N SER A 331 10.93 -59.69 9.24
CA SER A 331 10.09 -59.29 10.38
C SER A 331 8.94 -58.47 9.82
N ALA A 332 7.74 -59.02 9.90
CA ALA A 332 6.52 -58.32 9.57
C ALA A 332 6.25 -57.24 10.63
N ASP A 333 5.69 -56.13 10.14
CA ASP A 333 5.04 -55.04 10.89
C ASP A 333 5.96 -54.03 11.59
N GLY A 334 6.01 -52.81 11.05
CA GLY A 334 6.68 -51.65 11.64
C GLY A 334 8.01 -51.27 11.00
N GLY A 335 8.00 -50.73 9.78
CA GLY A 335 9.13 -49.93 9.30
C GLY A 335 9.29 -48.73 10.23
N ILE A 336 10.36 -48.69 11.01
CA ILE A 336 10.64 -47.60 11.95
C ILE A 336 11.12 -46.41 11.13
N ASP A 337 10.22 -45.45 10.88
CA ASP A 337 10.59 -44.11 10.40
C ASP A 337 11.57 -43.49 11.40
N MET A 338 12.86 -43.47 11.07
CA MET A 338 13.87 -42.83 11.93
C MET A 338 13.83 -41.32 11.73
N LEU A 339 13.38 -40.62 12.77
CA LEU A 339 13.45 -39.16 12.90
C LEU A 339 14.81 -38.75 13.47
N GLY A 340 15.69 -38.20 12.63
CA GLY A 340 16.92 -37.55 13.09
C GLY A 340 16.67 -36.09 13.43
N ILE A 341 17.08 -35.67 14.63
CA ILE A 341 17.11 -34.25 15.04
C ILE A 341 18.57 -33.82 15.12
N GLU A 342 18.96 -32.86 14.27
CA GLU A 342 20.26 -32.21 14.34
C GLU A 342 20.07 -30.78 14.86
N GLN A 343 20.67 -30.47 16.01
CA GLN A 343 20.66 -29.14 16.60
C GLN A 343 22.03 -28.51 16.41
N THR A 344 22.13 -27.47 15.58
CA THR A 344 23.36 -26.68 15.46
C THR A 344 23.23 -25.43 16.32
N ARG A 345 24.10 -25.31 17.34
CA ARG A 345 24.27 -24.08 18.13
C ARG A 345 25.53 -23.37 17.64
N LYS A 346 25.39 -22.12 17.20
CA LYS A 346 26.53 -21.23 16.96
C LYS A 346 26.74 -20.37 18.20
N PHE A 347 27.94 -20.45 18.76
CA PHE A 347 28.40 -19.64 19.89
C PHE A 347 28.97 -18.32 19.40
#